data_AF-A0A2M7TI07-F1
#
_entry.id   AF-A0A2M7TI07-F1
#
_cell.length_a   1.000
_cell.length_b   1.000
_cell.length_c   1.000
_cell.angle_alpha   90.00
_cell.angle_beta   90.00
_cell.angle_gamma   90.00
#
_symmetry.space_group_name_H-M   'P 1'
#
loop_
_entity.id
_entity.type
_entity.pdbx_description
1 polymer ?
#
loop_
_entity_poly.entity_id
_entity_poly.type
_entity_poly.pdbx_seq_one_letter_code
_entity_poly.pdbx_strand_id
1 'polypeptide(L)'
;MEVWGETKMRLIDFMLTFDYTRTMPVTKTAKRALRASRKKASVNNLILANLEIAVRLAKKTATLKNILKAVSLADKAAKKHAVHKNKAARIKSALSHLRI
;
A
#
# COMPACT_ATOMS: atom_id res chain seq x y z
N MET A 1 -50.32 12.70 29.59
CA MET A 1 -50.07 11.47 28.79
C MET A 1 -49.29 11.87 27.54
N GLU A 2 -48.14 11.25 27.37
CA GLU A 2 -47.00 11.67 26.57
C GLU A 2 -47.18 11.40 25.07
N VAL A 3 -47.70 12.36 24.31
CA VAL A 3 -47.85 12.22 22.84
C VAL A 3 -46.60 12.73 22.08
N TRP A 4 -45.73 13.48 22.76
CA TRP A 4 -44.51 14.09 22.18
C TRP A 4 -43.28 13.18 22.21
N GLY A 5 -43.27 12.14 23.05
CA GLY A 5 -42.17 11.18 23.13
C GLY A 5 -42.21 10.15 21.99
N GLU A 6 -43.40 9.61 21.70
CA GLU A 6 -43.59 8.61 20.63
C GLU A 6 -43.36 9.17 19.23
N THR A 7 -43.73 10.43 18.99
CA THR A 7 -43.56 11.10 17.68
C THR A 7 -42.10 11.44 17.38
N LYS A 8 -41.32 11.84 18.40
CA LYS A 8 -39.86 12.03 18.26
C LYS A 8 -39.13 10.71 18.04
N MET A 9 -39.48 9.64 18.74
CA MET A 9 -38.88 8.31 18.56
C MET A 9 -39.17 7.75 17.16
N ARG A 10 -40.40 7.91 16.65
CA ARG A 10 -40.76 7.48 15.28
C ARG A 10 -40.04 8.23 14.17
N LEU A 11 -39.71 9.51 14.37
CA LEU A 11 -38.92 10.29 13.39
C LEU A 11 -37.44 9.88 13.38
N ILE A 12 -36.88 9.58 14.56
CA ILE A 12 -35.51 9.06 14.67
C ILE A 12 -35.43 7.66 14.05
N ASP A 13 -36.40 6.79 14.32
CA ASP A 13 -36.51 5.47 13.68
C ASP A 13 -36.74 5.56 12.17
N PHE A 14 -37.50 6.53 11.67
CA PHE A 14 -37.71 6.74 10.23
C PHE A 14 -36.43 7.21 9.50
N MET A 15 -35.62 8.06 10.15
CA MET A 15 -34.33 8.50 9.59
C MET A 15 -33.24 7.42 9.67
N LEU A 16 -33.31 6.53 10.67
CA LEU A 16 -32.38 5.39 10.82
C LEU A 16 -32.73 4.19 9.91
N THR A 17 -33.98 4.09 9.46
CA THR A 17 -34.44 3.04 8.53
C THR A 17 -34.29 3.41 7.05
N PHE A 18 -34.00 4.68 6.74
CA PHE A 18 -33.68 5.11 5.38
C PHE A 18 -32.18 4.92 5.11
N ASP A 19 -31.79 3.70 4.72
CA ASP A 19 -30.43 3.35 4.27
C ASP A 19 -29.99 4.25 3.08
N TYR A 20 -29.42 5.42 3.37
CA TYR A 20 -28.82 6.33 2.37
C TYR A 20 -27.61 5.72 1.64
N THR A 21 -27.13 4.56 2.11
CA THR A 21 -26.12 3.72 1.46
C THR A 21 -26.65 3.03 0.19
N ARG A 22 -27.97 2.88 0.03
CA ARG A 22 -28.60 2.30 -1.17
C ARG A 22 -28.61 3.25 -2.36
N THR A 23 -28.56 4.58 -2.13
CA THR A 23 -28.72 5.61 -3.18
C THR A 23 -27.43 6.26 -3.67
N MET A 24 -26.32 6.16 -2.92
CA MET A 24 -24.99 6.60 -3.39
C MET A 24 -24.19 5.40 -3.96
N PRO A 25 -24.32 5.07 -5.27
CA PRO A 25 -23.54 4.01 -5.87
C PRO A 25 -22.07 4.39 -5.92
N VAL A 26 -21.19 3.39 -5.75
CA VAL A 26 -19.75 3.58 -5.99
C VAL A 26 -19.56 4.16 -7.39
N THR A 27 -19.03 5.38 -7.43
CA THR A 27 -18.88 6.14 -8.67
C THR A 27 -18.00 5.37 -9.66
N LYS A 28 -18.22 5.60 -10.96
CA LYS A 28 -17.43 4.95 -12.02
C LYS A 28 -15.92 5.21 -11.84
N THR A 29 -15.56 6.39 -11.36
CA THR A 29 -14.19 6.80 -11.02
C THR A 29 -13.62 6.01 -9.85
N ALA A 30 -14.39 5.83 -8.77
CA ALA A 30 -13.99 5.01 -7.62
C ALA A 30 -13.78 3.53 -8.02
N LYS A 31 -14.69 2.95 -8.81
CA LYS A 31 -14.52 1.57 -9.33
C LYS A 31 -13.28 1.44 -10.22
N ARG A 32 -12.95 2.46 -11.03
CA ARG A 32 -11.74 2.49 -11.88
C ARG A 32 -10.47 2.61 -11.03
N ALA A 33 -10.46 3.51 -10.04
CA ALA A 33 -9.35 3.70 -9.13
C ALA A 33 -9.05 2.43 -8.33
N LEU A 34 -10.09 1.73 -7.84
CA LEU A 34 -9.94 0.46 -7.12
C LEU A 34 -9.26 -0.61 -8.00
N ARG A 35 -9.71 -0.78 -9.24
CA ARG A 35 -9.10 -1.74 -10.19
C ARG A 35 -7.63 -1.41 -10.48
N ALA A 36 -7.33 -0.13 -10.73
CA ALA A 36 -5.97 0.33 -10.99
C ALA A 36 -5.07 0.13 -9.76
N SER A 37 -5.57 0.44 -8.55
CA SER A 37 -4.87 0.27 -7.29
C SER A 37 -4.52 -1.21 -7.05
N ARG A 38 -5.50 -2.12 -7.20
CA ARG A 38 -5.29 -3.57 -7.05
C ARG A 38 -4.19 -4.10 -7.99
N LYS A 39 -4.21 -3.70 -9.27
CA LYS A 39 -3.18 -4.11 -10.24
C LYS A 39 -1.80 -3.58 -9.85
N LYS A 40 -1.69 -2.31 -9.48
CA LYS A 40 -0.42 -1.70 -9.05
C LYS A 40 0.11 -2.34 -7.77
N ALA A 41 -0.77 -2.62 -6.80
CA ALA A 41 -0.41 -3.27 -5.54
C ALA A 41 0.21 -4.65 -5.76
N SER A 42 -0.39 -5.50 -6.60
CA SER A 42 0.16 -6.82 -6.91
C SER A 42 1.58 -6.76 -7.50
N VAL A 43 1.80 -5.89 -8.48
CA VAL A 43 3.13 -5.71 -9.11
C VAL A 43 4.14 -5.11 -8.12
N ASN A 44 3.74 -4.11 -7.33
CA ASN A 44 4.60 -3.47 -6.35
C ASN A 44 5.01 -4.45 -5.24
N ASN A 45 4.08 -5.28 -4.77
CA ASN A 45 4.36 -6.28 -3.75
C ASN A 45 5.41 -7.30 -4.21
N LEU A 46 5.34 -7.74 -5.47
CA LEU A 46 6.36 -8.63 -6.06
C LEU A 46 7.74 -7.96 -6.08
N ILE A 47 7.82 -6.69 -6.50
CA ILE A 47 9.09 -5.93 -6.53
C ILE A 47 9.65 -5.76 -5.12
N LEU A 48 8.79 -5.40 -4.16
CA LEU A 48 9.18 -5.19 -2.76
C LEU A 48 9.66 -6.49 -2.10
N ALA A 49 8.95 -7.61 -2.30
CA ALA A 49 9.34 -8.90 -1.76
C ALA A 49 10.71 -9.35 -2.30
N ASN A 50 10.93 -9.22 -3.61
CA ASN A 50 12.22 -9.56 -4.23
C ASN A 50 13.36 -8.68 -3.70
N LEU A 51 13.10 -7.38 -3.52
CA LEU A 51 14.07 -6.44 -2.95
C LEU A 51 14.40 -6.81 -1.49
N GLU A 52 13.38 -7.12 -0.69
CA GLU A 52 13.53 -7.50 0.71
C GLU A 52 14.36 -8.77 0.87
N ILE A 53 14.08 -9.81 0.07
CA ILE A 53 14.84 -11.06 0.08
C ILE A 53 16.30 -10.78 -0.27
N ALA A 54 16.57 -9.99 -1.31
CA ALA A 54 17.93 -9.67 -1.73
C ALA A 54 18.69 -8.87 -0.65
N VAL A 55 18.05 -7.87 -0.04
CA VAL A 55 18.64 -7.07 1.05
C VAL A 55 18.91 -7.96 2.27
N ARG A 56 17.99 -8.85 2.63
CA ARG A 56 18.17 -9.80 3.74
C ARG A 56 19.34 -10.74 3.49
N LEU A 57 19.48 -11.26 2.27
CA LEU A 57 20.60 -12.12 1.88
C LEU A 57 21.93 -11.38 1.90
N ALA A 58 21.98 -10.15 1.39
CA ALA A 58 23.20 -9.33 1.41
C ALA A 58 23.65 -9.01 2.84
N LYS A 59 22.70 -8.77 3.77
CA LYS A 59 23.01 -8.55 5.18
C LYS A 59 23.51 -9.82 5.90
N LYS A 60 22.94 -10.99 5.59
CA LYS A 60 23.35 -12.27 6.21
C LYS A 60 24.68 -12.78 5.66
N THR A 61 24.85 -12.66 4.35
CA THR A 61 26.01 -13.18 3.60
C THR A 61 26.53 -12.04 2.74
N ALA A 62 27.53 -11.32 3.26
CA ALA A 62 28.14 -10.16 2.63
C ALA A 62 29.07 -10.55 1.46
N THR A 63 28.59 -11.39 0.55
CA THR A 63 29.31 -11.71 -0.68
C THR A 63 29.08 -10.62 -1.72
N LEU A 64 30.12 -10.34 -2.52
CA LEU A 64 30.07 -9.33 -3.58
C LEU A 64 28.88 -9.56 -4.54
N LYS A 65 28.61 -10.82 -4.90
CA LYS A 65 27.47 -11.20 -5.76
C LYS A 65 26.11 -10.81 -5.17
N ASN A 66 25.91 -11.02 -3.87
CA ASN A 66 24.64 -10.72 -3.21
C ASN A 66 24.43 -9.20 -3.06
N ILE A 67 25.50 -8.47 -2.77
CA ILE A 67 25.46 -7.00 -2.67
C ILE A 67 25.14 -6.38 -4.04
N LEU A 68 25.83 -6.78 -5.10
CA LEU A 68 25.56 -6.29 -6.46
C LEU A 68 24.12 -6.58 -6.90
N LYS A 69 23.61 -7.78 -6.58
CA LYS A 69 22.21 -8.15 -6.87
C LYS A 69 21.23 -7.25 -6.13
N ALA A 70 21.45 -6.99 -4.84
CA ALA A 70 20.59 -6.12 -4.04
C ALA A 70 20.61 -4.66 -4.54
N VAL A 71 21.78 -4.13 -4.91
CA VAL A 71 21.92 -2.78 -5.49
C VAL A 71 21.18 -2.66 -6.81
N SER A 72 21.34 -3.62 -7.72
CA SER A 72 20.63 -3.64 -9.02
C SER A 72 19.11 -3.67 -8.84
N LEU A 73 18.62 -4.48 -7.89
CA LEU A 73 17.19 -4.55 -7.59
C LEU A 73 16.66 -3.25 -6.97
N ALA A 74 17.44 -2.58 -6.11
CA ALA A 74 17.07 -1.30 -5.53
C ALA A 74 16.90 -0.21 -6.61
N ASP A 75 17.82 -0.15 -7.57
CA ASP A 75 17.75 0.82 -8.67
C ASP A 75 16.60 0.52 -9.63
N LYS A 76 16.33 -0.77 -9.92
CA LYS A 76 15.15 -1.18 -10.71
C LYS A 76 13.85 -0.81 -10.01
N ALA A 77 13.75 -1.01 -8.69
CA ALA A 77 12.58 -0.63 -7.90
C ALA A 77 12.36 0.90 -7.89
N ALA A 78 13.44 1.68 -7.89
CA ALA A 78 13.37 3.13 -8.02
C ALA A 78 12.89 3.57 -9.42
N LYS A 79 13.40 2.96 -10.49
CA LYS A 79 12.96 3.23 -11.87
C LYS A 79 11.49 2.89 -12.10
N LYS A 80 10.97 1.88 -11.40
CA LYS A 80 9.55 1.49 -11.45
C LYS A 80 8.67 2.28 -10.47
N HIS A 81 9.22 3.26 -9.75
CA HIS A 81 8.53 4.06 -8.74
C HIS A 81 7.89 3.26 -7.60
N ALA A 82 8.30 1.99 -7.40
CA ALA A 82 7.88 1.20 -6.25
C ALA A 82 8.59 1.67 -4.97
N VAL A 83 9.79 2.23 -5.11
CA VAL A 83 10.61 2.80 -4.03
C VAL A 83 11.05 4.20 -4.43
N HIS A 84 10.97 5.16 -3.52
CA HIS A 84 11.46 6.52 -3.78
C HIS A 84 12.98 6.54 -3.96
N LYS A 85 13.51 7.41 -4.83
CA LYS A 85 14.95 7.54 -5.13
C LYS A 85 15.82 7.67 -3.87
N ASN A 86 15.37 8.45 -2.89
CA ASN A 86 16.10 8.63 -1.62
C ASN A 86 16.12 7.35 -0.78
N LYS A 87 15.04 6.55 -0.82
CA LYS A 87 14.99 5.27 -0.10
C LYS A 87 15.93 4.25 -0.77
N ALA A 88 16.00 4.23 -2.09
CA ALA A 88 17.00 3.42 -2.81
C ALA A 88 18.43 3.85 -2.49
N ALA A 89 18.72 5.17 -2.46
CA ALA A 89 20.01 5.70 -2.05
C ALA A 89 20.41 5.29 -0.63
N ARG A 90 19.48 5.36 0.33
CA ARG A 90 19.70 4.86 1.71
C ARG A 90 20.00 3.37 1.76
N ILE A 91 19.29 2.55 0.97
CA ILE A 91 19.58 1.10 0.89
C ILE A 91 20.99 0.86 0.35
N LYS A 92 21.39 1.59 -0.71
CA LYS A 92 22.75 1.48 -1.27
C LYS A 92 23.82 1.87 -0.26
N SER A 93 23.67 3.02 0.41
CA SER A 93 24.59 3.46 1.47
C SER A 93 24.68 2.43 2.60
N ALA A 94 23.55 1.90 3.08
CA ALA A 94 23.55 0.88 4.12
C ALA A 94 24.29 -0.41 3.70
N LEU A 95 24.21 -0.80 2.42
CA LEU A 95 24.95 -1.95 1.91
C LEU A 95 26.44 -1.65 1.72
N SER A 96 26.82 -0.42 1.37
CA SER A 96 28.22 -0.02 1.24
C SER A 96 28.99 -0.02 2.56
N HIS A 97 28.31 0.17 3.70
CA HIS A 97 28.93 0.11 5.01
C HIS A 97 29.19 -1.33 5.52
N LEU A 98 28.64 -2.35 4.86
CA LEU A 98 28.97 -3.74 5.16
C LEU A 98 30.38 -4.02 4.64
N ARG A 99 31.31 -4.32 5.57
CA ARG A 99 32.65 -4.77 5.21
C ARG A 99 32.54 -6.17 4.59
N ILE A 100 33.07 -6.32 3.38
CA ILE A 100 33.19 -7.57 2.64
C ILE A 100 34.49 -8.26 3.06
#